data_AF-A0A358MGQ4-F1
#
_entry.id   AF-A0A358MGQ4-F1
#
_cell.length_a   1.000
_cell.length_b   1.000
_cell.length_c   1.000
_cell.angle_alpha   90.00
_cell.angle_beta   90.00
_cell.angle_gamma   90.00
#
_symmetry.space_group_name_H-M   'P 1'
#
loop_
_entity.id
_entity.type
_entity.pdbx_description
1 polymer ?
#
loop_
_entity_poly.entity_id
_entity_poly.type
_entity_poly.pdbx_seq_one_letter_code
_entity_poly.pdbx_strand_id
1 'polypeptide(L)' 'FQWVRQCMGLGMVHDFAIPAARGVRRVLASHISLTRSFYLIRHADDRRLERLNRFAESLVAGMRAEVSRLEGNPDESNS' A
#
# COMPACT_ATOMS: atom_id res chain seq x y z
N PHE A 1 0.56 -12.25 -4.83
CA PHE A 1 1.01 -12.97 -3.61
C PHE A 1 1.00 -14.51 -3.73
N GLN A 2 0.78 -15.10 -4.93
CA GLN A 2 0.46 -16.53 -5.04
C GLN A 2 1.62 -17.47 -4.64
N TRP A 3 2.88 -17.06 -4.83
CA TRP A 3 4.05 -17.91 -4.58
C TRP A 3 4.52 -17.88 -3.12
N VAL A 4 4.47 -16.71 -2.47
CA VAL A 4 4.78 -16.55 -1.03
C VAL A 4 3.79 -17.33 -0.16
N ARG A 5 2.51 -17.36 -0.57
CA ARG A 5 1.46 -18.13 0.13
C ARG A 5 1.62 -19.65 0.03
N GLN A 6 2.45 -20.13 -0.90
CA GLN A 6 2.69 -21.57 -1.11
C GLN A 6 3.96 -22.07 -0.42
N CYS A 7 4.56 -21.28 0.49
CA CYS A 7 5.80 -21.62 1.22
C CYS A 7 7.01 -21.90 0.31
N MET A 8 7.03 -21.33 -0.91
CA MET A 8 8.09 -21.54 -1.92
C MET A 8 9.24 -20.52 -1.81
N GLY A 9 9.47 -19.92 -0.63
CA GLY A 9 10.61 -19.02 -0.36
C GLY A 9 10.24 -17.60 0.13
N LEU A 10 11.26 -16.73 0.20
CA LEU A 10 11.12 -15.32 0.57
C LEU A 10 10.62 -14.48 -0.61
N GLY A 11 9.74 -13.51 -0.35
CA GLY A 11 9.26 -12.58 -1.36
C GLY A 11 9.13 -11.17 -0.82
N MET A 12 9.37 -10.19 -1.68
CA MET A 12 9.08 -8.78 -1.40
C MET A 12 7.57 -8.55 -1.55
N VAL A 13 6.95 -8.04 -0.49
CA VAL A 13 5.53 -7.73 -0.46
C VAL A 13 5.39 -6.30 0.05
N HIS A 14 4.49 -5.51 -0.56
CA HIS A 14 4.20 -4.18 -0.04
C HIS A 14 3.49 -4.29 1.31
N ASP A 15 3.90 -3.47 2.29
CA ASP A 15 3.37 -3.52 3.66
C ASP A 15 1.84 -3.41 3.70
N PHE A 16 1.22 -2.60 2.83
CA PHE A 16 -0.24 -2.47 2.76
C PHE A 16 -0.99 -3.75 2.36
N ALA A 17 -0.31 -4.69 1.70
CA ALA A 17 -0.92 -5.94 1.25
C ALA A 17 -0.77 -7.07 2.28
N ILE A 18 0.07 -6.89 3.30
CA ILE A 18 0.33 -7.88 4.35
C ILE A 18 -0.93 -8.18 5.18
N PRO A 19 -1.77 -7.19 5.58
CA PRO A 19 -3.02 -7.46 6.29
C PRO A 19 -3.98 -8.40 5.53
N ALA A 20 -3.91 -8.44 4.20
CA ALA A 20 -4.71 -9.34 3.37
C ALA A 20 -4.10 -10.75 3.22
N ALA A 21 -2.85 -10.95 3.63
CA ALA A 21 -2.10 -12.19 3.48
C ALA A 21 -2.08 -12.98 4.80
N ARG A 22 -2.98 -13.95 4.94
CA ARG A 22 -2.97 -14.88 6.09
C ARG A 22 -1.70 -15.75 6.07
N GLY A 23 -0.99 -15.79 7.19
CA GLY A 23 0.18 -16.66 7.40
C GLY A 23 1.52 -16.12 6.88
N VAL A 24 1.58 -14.85 6.49
CA VAL A 24 2.84 -14.19 6.07
C VAL A 24 3.37 -13.37 7.25
N ARG A 25 4.67 -13.50 7.53
CA ARG A 25 5.38 -12.74 8.58
C ARG A 25 6.49 -11.92 7.94
N ARG A 26 6.61 -10.65 8.35
CA ARG A 26 7.71 -9.77 7.92
C ARG A 26 9.04 -10.33 8.46
N VAL A 27 10.04 -10.39 7.60
CA VAL A 27 11.42 -10.76 7.95
C VAL A 27 12.37 -9.72 7.39
N LEU A 28 13.51 -9.49 8.05
CA LEU A 28 14.57 -8.57 7.61
C LEU A 28 14.14 -7.10 7.39
N ALA A 29 13.00 -6.68 7.96
CA ALA A 29 12.49 -5.31 7.80
C ALA A 29 13.48 -4.22 8.28
N SER A 30 14.40 -4.55 9.18
CA SER A 30 15.47 -3.65 9.66
C SER A 30 16.66 -3.54 8.72
N HIS A 31 16.81 -4.45 7.76
CA HIS A 31 17.96 -4.53 6.85
C HIS A 31 17.59 -4.09 5.43
N ILE A 32 16.35 -4.33 5.00
CA ILE A 32 15.90 -4.02 3.65
C ILE A 32 14.46 -3.47 3.71
N SER A 33 14.29 -2.23 3.26
CA SER A 33 12.99 -1.58 3.11
C SER A 33 12.96 -0.80 1.81
N LEU A 34 11.78 -0.71 1.18
CA LEU A 34 11.61 0.00 -0.08
C LEU A 34 10.45 1.00 0.05
N THR A 35 10.76 2.29 -0.09
CA THR A 35 9.74 3.33 -0.11
C THR A 35 9.07 3.35 -1.48
N ARG A 36 7.76 3.09 -1.53
CA ARG A 36 6.97 3.21 -2.75
C ARG A 36 6.38 4.61 -2.88
N SER A 37 6.12 5.02 -4.12
CA SER A 37 5.37 6.23 -4.44
C SER A 37 4.14 5.88 -5.27
N PHE A 38 3.03 6.56 -5.01
CA PHE A 38 1.80 6.45 -5.80
C PHE A 38 1.61 7.72 -6.62
N TYR A 39 1.23 7.55 -7.88
CA TYR A 39 0.99 8.66 -8.81
C TYR A 39 -0.43 8.54 -9.35
N LEU A 40 -1.18 9.63 -9.28
CA LEU A 40 -2.45 9.77 -9.97
C LEU A 40 -2.19 10.45 -11.32
N ILE A 41 -2.26 9.68 -12.40
CA ILE A 41 -2.12 10.21 -13.75
C ILE A 41 -3.47 10.80 -14.19
N ARG A 42 -3.46 12.02 -14.72
CA ARG A 42 -4.65 12.74 -15.19
C ARG A 42 -4.42 13.33 -16.56
N HIS A 43 -5.50 13.50 -17.34
CA HIS A 43 -5.41 14.24 -18.59
C HIS A 43 -5.24 15.74 -18.30
N ALA A 44 -4.48 16.45 -19.14
CA ALA A 44 -4.20 17.87 -18.93
C ALA A 44 -5.48 18.73 -18.92
N ASP A 45 -6.47 18.37 -19.74
CA ASP A 45 -7.78 19.04 -19.79
C ASP A 45 -8.68 18.75 -18.59
N ASP A 46 -8.45 17.67 -17.84
CA ASP A 46 -9.24 17.37 -16.64
C ASP A 46 -9.06 18.44 -15.55
N ARG A 47 -7.96 19.21 -15.60
CA ARG A 47 -7.71 20.32 -14.68
C ARG A 47 -8.74 21.44 -14.81
N ARG A 48 -9.39 21.58 -15.96
CA ARG A 48 -10.42 22.59 -16.22
C ARG A 48 -11.78 22.22 -15.65
N LEU A 49 -11.99 20.94 -15.31
CA LEU A 49 -13.25 20.43 -14.78
C LEU A 49 -13.19 20.36 -13.26
N GLU A 50 -13.84 21.33 -12.59
CA GLU A 50 -13.83 21.45 -11.13
C GLU A 50 -14.30 20.17 -10.42
N ARG A 51 -15.31 19.49 -10.98
CA ARG A 51 -15.79 18.20 -10.45
C ARG A 51 -14.71 17.12 -10.44
N LEU A 52 -13.89 17.03 -11.49
CA LEU A 52 -12.80 16.05 -11.57
C LEU A 52 -11.66 16.42 -10.63
N ASN A 53 -11.42 17.71 -10.37
CA ASN A 53 -10.46 18.15 -9.37
C ASN A 53 -10.89 17.74 -7.96
N ARG A 54 -12.13 18.02 -7.57
CA ARG A 54 -12.69 17.61 -6.27
C ARG A 54 -12.67 16.10 -6.09
N PHE A 55 -12.96 15.34 -7.15
CA PHE A 55 -12.85 13.88 -7.14
C PHE A 55 -11.40 13.42 -6.93
N ALA A 56 -10.44 13.98 -7.68
CA ALA A 56 -9.03 13.63 -7.54
C ALA A 56 -8.49 13.93 -6.13
N GLU A 57 -8.86 15.06 -5.55
CA GLU A 57 -8.51 15.42 -4.17
C GLU A 57 -9.07 14.40 -3.16
N SER A 58 -10.35 14.07 -3.30
CA SER A 58 -11.02 13.09 -2.43
C SER A 58 -10.38 11.70 -2.55
N LEU A 59 -10.05 11.29 -3.78
CA LEU A 59 -9.40 10.01 -4.05
C LEU A 59 -7.99 9.95 -3.43
N VAL A 60 -7.19 11.00 -3.60
CA VAL A 60 -5.84 11.05 -3.02
C VAL A 60 -5.89 11.08 -1.49
N ALA A 61 -6.82 11.83 -0.91
CA ALA A 61 -7.02 11.85 0.54
C ALA A 61 -7.43 10.46 1.07
N GLY A 62 -8.39 9.81 0.43
CA GLY A 62 -8.85 8.47 0.78
C GLY A 62 -7.74 7.41 0.65
N MET A 63 -6.98 7.45 -0.45
CA MET A 63 -5.85 6.55 -0.66
C MET A 63 -4.77 6.72 0.42
N ARG A 64 -4.45 7.95 0.81
CA ARG A 64 -3.47 8.22 1.89
C ARG A 64 -3.95 7.65 3.22
N ALA A 65 -5.21 7.92 3.57
CA ALA A 65 -5.80 7.41 4.81
C ALA A 65 -5.78 5.87 4.86
N GLU A 66 -6.14 5.22 3.76
CA GLU A 66 -6.18 3.76 3.68
C GLU A 66 -4.77 3.14 3.73
N VAL A 67 -3.82 3.74 3.03
CA VAL A 67 -2.41 3.29 3.09
C VAL A 67 -1.87 3.43 4.52
N SER A 68 -2.07 4.57 5.17
CA SER A 68 -1.63 4.77 6.56
C SER A 68 -2.31 3.80 7.52
N ARG A 69 -3.58 3.47 7.31
CA ARG A 69 -4.30 2.46 8.11
C ARG A 69 -3.70 1.07 7.95
N LEU A 70 -3.36 0.67 6.72
CA LEU A 70 -2.79 -0.65 6.42
C LEU A 70 -1.32 -0.76 6.88
N GLU A 71 -0.57 0.33 6.86
CA GLU A 71 0.82 0.38 7.33
C GLU A 71 0.95 0.55 8.85
N GLY A 72 -0.03 1.21 9.48
CA GLY A 72 -0.11 1.44 10.93
C GLY A 72 -0.55 0.21 11.74
N ASN A 73 -0.81 -0.91 11.07
CA ASN A 73 -1.12 -2.20 11.71
C ASN A 73 0.00 -3.25 11.53
N PRO A 74 1.29 -2.93 11.79
CA PRO A 74 2.35 -3.90 11.67
C PRO A 74 2.34 -4.79 12.91
N ASP A 75 1.59 -5.89 12.86
CA ASP A 75 1.67 -7.02 13.80
C ASP A 75 1.67 -6.64 15.31
N GLU A 76 0.49 -6.67 15.95
CA GLU A 76 0.33 -6.94 17.39
C GLU A 76 0.71 -8.40 17.73
N SER A 77 1.92 -8.80 17.36
CA SER A 77 2.48 -10.13 17.66
C SER A 77 3.96 -9.99 18.00
N ASN A 78 4.24 -9.09 18.93
CA ASN A 78 5.46 -9.15 19.74
C ASN A 78 5.16 -8.66 21.15
N SER A 79 4.41 -9.46 21.91
CA SER A 79 4.58 -9.76 23.35
C SER A 79 3.57 -10.81 23.78
#